data_AF-A0A9X8DKF5-F1
#
_entry.id   AF-A0A9X8DKF5-F1
#
_cell.length_a   1.000
_cell.length_b   1.000
_cell.length_c   1.000
_cell.angle_alpha   90.00
_cell.angle_beta   90.00
_cell.angle_gamma   90.00
#
_symmetry.space_group_name_H-M   'P 1'
#
loop_
_entity.id
_entity.type
_entity.pdbx_description
1 polymer ?
#
loop_
_entity_poly.entity_id
_entity_poly.type
_entity_poly.pdbx_seq_one_letter_code
_entity_poly.pdbx_strand_id
1 'polypeptide(L)'
;MDGSNGRDTSNNMQRWLVHIEQHATLARTAHQKCARKRGTGTTLPLDAEEQLARWVLGMRKDGIPVTYAMLRMMALETAIDVGLSEDEFKAG
;
A
#
# COMPACT_ATOMS: atom_id res chain seq x y z
N MET A 1 -12.65 -24.60 28.93
CA MET A 1 -11.92 -24.26 27.69
C MET A 1 -12.81 -23.33 26.92
N ASP A 2 -12.47 -22.03 26.95
CA ASP A 2 -13.30 -20.90 26.56
C ASP A 2 -13.21 -20.64 25.04
N GLY A 3 -14.30 -20.89 24.32
CA GLY A 3 -14.42 -20.74 22.87
C GLY A 3 -14.97 -19.38 22.41
N SER A 4 -14.88 -18.35 23.26
CA SER A 4 -15.55 -17.05 23.03
C SER A 4 -14.68 -16.05 22.25
N ASN A 5 -13.35 -16.17 22.35
CA ASN A 5 -12.38 -15.18 21.85
C ASN A 5 -12.39 -14.94 20.31
N GLY A 6 -12.79 -15.93 19.51
CA GLY A 6 -12.74 -15.84 18.04
C GLY A 6 -13.87 -15.03 17.41
N ARG A 7 -15.07 -15.03 18.01
CA ARG A 7 -16.25 -14.31 17.49
C ARG A 7 -16.20 -12.83 17.82
N ASP A 8 -15.69 -12.49 19.00
CA ASP A 8 -15.58 -11.10 19.46
C ASP A 8 -14.59 -10.29 18.59
N THR A 9 -13.53 -10.95 18.13
CA THR A 9 -12.50 -10.36 17.25
C THR A 9 -12.98 -10.17 15.79
N SER A 10 -13.96 -10.94 15.33
CA SER A 10 -14.58 -10.67 14.02
C SER A 10 -15.59 -9.53 14.11
N ASN A 11 -16.40 -9.52 15.18
CA ASN A 11 -17.40 -8.49 15.40
C ASN A 11 -16.77 -7.12 15.66
N ASN A 12 -15.66 -7.04 16.40
CA ASN A 12 -14.99 -5.77 16.66
C ASN A 12 -14.34 -5.20 15.38
N MET A 13 -13.76 -6.03 14.52
CA MET A 13 -13.13 -5.63 13.26
C MET A 13 -14.17 -5.13 12.25
N GLN A 14 -15.29 -5.84 12.10
CA GLN A 14 -16.40 -5.39 11.24
C GLN A 14 -16.99 -4.07 11.72
N ARG A 15 -17.19 -3.90 13.04
CA ARG A 15 -17.63 -2.63 13.62
C ARG A 15 -16.64 -1.50 13.39
N TRP A 16 -15.34 -1.78 13.45
CA TRP A 16 -14.28 -0.80 13.23
C TRP A 16 -14.25 -0.31 11.77
N LEU A 17 -14.41 -1.21 10.81
CA LEU A 17 -14.49 -0.87 9.38
C LEU A 17 -15.70 0.03 9.06
N VAL A 18 -16.88 -0.35 9.54
CA VAL A 18 -18.12 0.43 9.35
C VAL A 18 -17.99 1.83 9.96
N HIS A 19 -17.40 1.92 11.16
CA HIS A 19 -17.17 3.19 11.84
C HIS A 19 -16.22 4.11 11.04
N ILE A 20 -15.12 3.56 10.52
CA ILE A 20 -14.18 4.33 9.68
C ILE A 20 -14.84 4.81 8.40
N GLU A 21 -15.63 3.97 7.75
CA GLU A 21 -16.32 4.32 6.49
C GLU A 21 -17.36 5.43 6.69
N GLN A 22 -18.12 5.37 7.79
CA GLN A 22 -19.03 6.44 8.20
C GLN A 22 -18.29 7.75 8.49
N HIS A 23 -17.18 7.70 9.24
CA HIS A 23 -16.39 8.90 9.51
C HIS A 23 -15.66 9.45 8.28
N ALA A 24 -15.28 8.59 7.33
CA ALA A 24 -14.64 8.99 6.09
C ALA A 24 -15.60 9.69 5.11
N THR A 25 -16.92 9.47 5.24
CA THR A 25 -17.95 10.06 4.38
C THR A 25 -18.55 11.36 4.94
N LEU A 26 -18.40 11.62 6.23
CA LEU A 26 -18.79 12.89 6.85
C LEU A 26 -17.81 14.01 6.46
N ALA A 27 -18.31 15.09 5.85
CA ALA A 27 -17.50 16.25 5.45
C ALA A 27 -16.64 16.83 6.60
N ARG A 28 -17.12 16.71 7.84
CA ARG A 28 -16.45 17.19 9.05
C ARG A 28 -15.25 16.35 9.49
N THR A 29 -15.15 15.09 9.08
CA THR A 29 -14.04 14.16 9.41
C THR A 29 -13.36 13.57 8.17
N ALA A 30 -13.80 13.95 6.96
CA ALA A 30 -13.19 13.56 5.69
C ALA A 30 -11.69 13.92 5.62
N HIS A 31 -11.27 15.02 6.27
CA HIS A 31 -9.86 15.41 6.37
C HIS A 31 -9.02 14.48 7.27
N GLN A 32 -9.64 13.67 8.12
CA GLN A 32 -8.97 12.64 8.93
C GLN A 32 -8.73 11.35 8.14
N LYS A 33 -9.27 11.25 6.92
CA LYS A 33 -8.98 10.16 5.99
C LYS A 33 -7.54 10.30 5.50
N CYS A 34 -6.62 9.64 6.20
CA CYS A 34 -5.22 9.51 5.79
C CYS A 34 -5.05 8.36 4.77
N ALA A 35 -5.99 8.24 3.82
CA ALA A 35 -5.88 7.30 2.72
C ALA A 35 -5.23 8.03 1.55
N ARG A 36 -3.93 7.76 1.34
CA ARG A 36 -3.24 8.22 0.13
C ARG A 36 -3.88 7.56 -1.09
N LYS A 37 -3.99 8.29 -2.20
CA LYS A 37 -4.37 7.65 -3.47
C LYS A 37 -3.31 6.60 -3.82
N ARG A 38 -3.72 5.49 -4.44
CA ARG A 38 -2.76 4.56 -5.08
C ARG A 38 -1.94 5.38 -6.09
N GLY A 39 -0.61 5.24 -6.14
CA GLY A 39 0.27 6.15 -6.89
C GLY A 39 0.84 7.34 -6.11
N THR A 40 0.57 7.47 -4.81
CA THR A 40 1.12 8.56 -3.97
C THR A 40 2.16 8.07 -2.96
N GLY A 41 2.50 6.77 -2.99
CA GLY A 41 3.57 6.20 -2.17
C GLY A 41 4.95 6.41 -2.79
N THR A 42 5.01 6.53 -4.11
CA THR A 42 6.20 6.82 -4.91
C THR A 42 5.84 7.74 -6.08
N THR A 43 6.81 8.39 -6.73
CA THR A 43 6.51 9.26 -7.90
C THR A 43 6.16 8.48 -9.18
N LEU A 44 6.01 7.16 -9.11
CA LEU A 44 5.75 6.31 -10.26
C LEU A 44 4.25 6.34 -10.67
N PRO A 45 3.95 6.18 -11.97
CA PRO A 45 2.59 5.93 -12.43
C PRO A 45 1.99 4.67 -11.79
N LEU A 46 0.65 4.62 -11.70
CA LEU A 46 -0.07 3.51 -11.08
C LEU A 46 0.30 2.14 -11.67
N ASP A 47 0.41 2.06 -13.00
CA ASP A 47 0.71 0.80 -13.69
C ASP A 47 2.12 0.28 -13.36
N ALA A 48 3.07 1.20 -13.22
CA ALA A 48 4.44 0.92 -12.81
C ALA A 48 4.52 0.46 -11.35
N GLU A 49 3.80 1.13 -10.44
CA GLU A 49 3.69 0.66 -9.04
C GLU A 49 3.07 -0.74 -8.97
N GLU A 50 2.07 -1.03 -9.80
CA GLU A 50 1.44 -2.36 -9.82
C GLU A 50 2.37 -3.45 -10.36
N GLN A 51 3.16 -3.15 -11.39
CA GLN A 51 4.20 -4.05 -11.88
C GLN A 51 5.24 -4.35 -10.80
N LEU A 52 5.73 -3.34 -10.09
CA LEU A 52 6.65 -3.52 -8.96
C LEU A 52 6.04 -4.37 -7.85
N ALA A 53 4.77 -4.13 -7.50
CA ALA A 53 4.07 -4.92 -6.49
C ALA A 53 3.94 -6.40 -6.90
N ARG A 54 3.66 -6.68 -8.19
CA ARG A 54 3.62 -8.05 -8.73
C ARG A 54 4.99 -8.70 -8.69
N TRP A 55 6.05 -7.96 -9.02
CA TRP A 55 7.43 -8.44 -8.92
C TRP A 55 7.81 -8.79 -7.48
N VAL A 56 7.52 -7.91 -6.50
CA VAL A 56 7.76 -8.19 -5.07
C VAL A 56 7.01 -9.44 -4.62
N LEU A 57 5.74 -9.57 -5.03
CA LEU A 57 4.94 -10.73 -4.70
C LEU A 57 5.51 -12.03 -5.29
N GLY A 58 6.01 -11.99 -6.53
CA GLY A 58 6.71 -13.12 -7.16
C GLY A 58 7.93 -13.55 -6.37
N MET A 59 8.83 -12.62 -6.07
CA MET A 59 10.04 -12.90 -5.28
C MET A 59 9.71 -13.50 -3.91
N ARG A 60 8.70 -12.97 -3.21
CA ARG A 60 8.26 -13.51 -1.92
C ARG A 60 7.65 -14.90 -2.02
N LYS A 61 6.94 -15.20 -3.12
CA LYS A 61 6.44 -16.56 -3.41
C LYS A 61 7.57 -17.55 -3.63
N ASP A 62 8.66 -17.09 -4.25
CA ASP A 62 9.87 -17.88 -4.49
C ASP A 62 10.77 -18.00 -3.25
N GLY A 63 10.32 -17.47 -2.10
CA GLY A 63 11.08 -17.49 -0.84
C GLY A 63 12.24 -16.48 -0.80
N ILE A 64 12.32 -15.58 -1.78
CA ILE A 64 13.38 -14.58 -1.88
C ILE A 64 12.95 -13.32 -1.10
N PRO A 65 13.69 -12.94 -0.04
CA PRO A 65 13.40 -11.71 0.68
C PRO A 65 13.75 -10.49 -0.16
N VAL A 66 12.76 -9.66 -0.47
CA VAL A 66 12.98 -8.37 -1.13
C VAL A 66 13.37 -7.33 -0.08
N THR A 67 14.62 -6.90 -0.12
CA THR A 67 15.12 -5.83 0.74
C THR A 67 14.74 -4.45 0.21
N TYR A 68 14.79 -3.42 1.06
CA TYR A 68 14.54 -2.03 0.66
C TYR A 68 15.48 -1.57 -0.47
N ALA A 69 16.76 -1.96 -0.43
CA ALA A 69 17.72 -1.64 -1.47
C ALA A 69 17.32 -2.24 -2.84
N MET A 70 16.87 -3.49 -2.86
CA MET A 70 16.39 -4.14 -4.09
C MET A 70 15.14 -3.44 -4.64
N LEU A 71 14.18 -3.14 -3.75
CA LEU A 71 12.96 -2.44 -4.16
C LEU A 71 13.29 -1.06 -4.73
N ARG A 72 14.25 -0.34 -4.14
CA ARG A 72 14.70 0.96 -4.62
C ARG A 72 15.36 0.86 -6.00
N MET A 73 16.21 -0.14 -6.24
CA MET A 73 16.83 -0.36 -7.55
C MET A 73 15.78 -0.65 -8.62
N MET A 74 14.84 -1.56 -8.36
CA MET A 74 13.77 -1.86 -9.32
C MET A 74 12.87 -0.65 -9.59
N ALA A 75 12.59 0.14 -8.55
CA ALA A 75 11.76 1.34 -8.70
C ALA A 75 12.47 2.44 -9.51
N LEU A 76 13.80 2.56 -9.40
CA LEU A 76 14.61 3.43 -10.25
C LEU A 76 14.62 2.96 -11.71
N GLU A 77 14.83 1.67 -11.96
CA GLU A 77 14.77 1.10 -13.31
C GLU A 77 13.40 1.32 -13.95
N THR A 78 12.34 1.05 -13.19
CA THR A 78 10.96 1.27 -13.66
C THR A 78 10.70 2.75 -13.94
N ALA A 79 11.27 3.67 -13.16
CA ALA A 79 11.16 5.11 -13.39
C ALA A 79 11.81 5.53 -14.72
N ILE A 80 13.00 4.98 -15.01
CA ILE A 80 13.70 5.20 -16.29
C ILE A 80 12.85 4.66 -17.46
N ASP A 81 12.28 3.47 -17.33
CA ASP A 81 11.46 2.84 -18.38
C ASP A 81 10.20 3.64 -18.71
N VAL A 82 9.61 4.31 -17.72
CA VAL A 82 8.45 5.20 -17.93
C VAL A 82 8.85 6.64 -18.31
N GLY A 83 10.14 6.92 -18.45
CA GLY A 83 10.67 8.22 -18.86
C GLY A 83 10.65 9.30 -17.78
N LEU A 84 10.63 8.92 -16.50
CA LEU A 84 10.76 9.87 -15.39
C LEU A 84 12.22 10.25 -15.17
N SER A 85 12.47 11.54 -14.94
CA SER A 85 13.78 12.04 -14.55
C SER A 85 14.07 11.79 -13.06
N GLU A 86 15.35 11.75 -12.67
CA GLU A 86 15.76 11.58 -11.26
C GLU A 86 15.20 12.68 -10.33
N ASP A 87 14.95 13.88 -10.87
CA ASP A 87 14.36 15.00 -10.12
C ASP A 87 12.87 14.78 -9.81
N GLU A 88 12.18 14.00 -10.65
CA GLU A 88 10.78 13.63 -10.47
C GLU A 88 10.67 12.45 -9.50
N PHE A 89 11.59 11.49 -9.54
CA PHE A 89 11.52 10.28 -8.71
C PHE A 89 12.13 10.45 -7.31
N LYS A 90 11.30 10.57 -6.27
CA LYS A 90 11.71 10.68 -4.86
C LYS A 90 11.46 9.37 -4.12
N ALA A 91 12.35 8.38 -4.27
CA ALA A 91 12.35 7.17 -3.45
C ALA A 91 13.08 7.37 -2.11
N GLY A 92 12.53 8.25 -1.28
CA GLY A 92 12.94 8.47 0.11
C GLY A 92 12.22 7.54 1.06
#